data_AF-A0A6I3B7V4-F1
#
_entry.id   AF-A0A6I3B7V4-F1
#
_cell.length_a   1.000
_cell.length_b   1.000
_cell.length_c   1.000
_cell.angle_alpha   90.00
_cell.angle_beta   90.00
_cell.angle_gamma   90.00
#
_symmetry.space_group_name_H-M   'P 1'
#
loop_
_entity.id
_entity.type
_entity.pdbx_description
1 polymer ?
#
loop_
_entity_poly.entity_id
_entity_poly.type
_entity_poly.pdbx_seq_one_letter_code
_entity_poly.pdbx_strand_id
1 'polypeptide(L)'
;MYRWNARVVMFLALVALIAPVEGLGLAMAATAPSVDISVDDGADRFVGTGGLVLPGTVADATRHEVAGCVECRWRLREPCDGVFAPGCIIILHACEGADEQLLRAWLSFNGGETWQNKGLLCVSNDGPVTVAAAGIAISDDFERTMPPSRISYQPGRGVLPYLPVVFSSNQPGSVPPSTYSIAGQQV
;
A
#
# COMPACT_ATOMS: atom_id res chain seq x y z
N MET A 1 16.50 -62.62 -43.06
CA MET A 1 16.15 -63.86 -42.34
C MET A 1 15.10 -63.54 -41.27
N TYR A 2 13.95 -64.21 -41.40
CA TYR A 2 12.78 -64.43 -40.53
C TYR A 2 12.46 -63.58 -39.28
N ARG A 3 11.23 -63.04 -39.35
CA ARG A 3 10.28 -62.68 -38.28
C ARG A 3 10.02 -63.84 -37.29
N TRP A 4 9.86 -63.53 -36.00
CA TRP A 4 9.03 -64.24 -34.99
C TRP A 4 8.49 -63.17 -34.02
N ASN A 5 7.21 -62.82 -34.04
CA ASN A 5 6.08 -63.44 -33.32
C ASN A 5 6.13 -63.23 -31.80
N ALA A 6 5.22 -62.42 -31.24
CA ALA A 6 4.06 -62.92 -30.48
C ALA A 6 3.40 -61.80 -29.66
N ARG A 7 2.06 -61.83 -29.69
CA ARG A 7 1.10 -60.94 -29.03
C ARG A 7 1.10 -61.14 -27.52
N VAL A 8 0.91 -60.07 -26.75
CA VAL A 8 0.04 -60.08 -25.57
C VAL A 8 -0.72 -58.76 -25.53
N VAL A 9 -2.03 -58.85 -25.76
CA VAL A 9 -3.02 -57.82 -25.46
C VAL A 9 -3.32 -57.96 -23.96
N MET A 10 -3.17 -56.89 -23.18
CA MET A 10 -3.73 -56.83 -21.84
C MET A 10 -4.40 -55.47 -21.64
N PHE A 11 -5.72 -55.51 -21.63
CA PHE A 11 -6.61 -54.45 -21.19
C PHE A 11 -6.36 -54.18 -19.70
N LEU A 12 -6.13 -52.92 -19.35
CA LEU A 12 -6.31 -52.43 -17.98
C LEU A 12 -7.05 -51.10 -18.06
N ALA A 13 -8.36 -51.20 -17.88
CA ALA A 13 -9.22 -50.07 -17.56
C ALA A 13 -8.88 -49.57 -16.15
N LEU A 14 -8.64 -48.27 -15.99
CA LEU A 14 -8.73 -47.64 -14.68
C LEU A 14 -9.34 -46.24 -14.81
N VAL A 15 -10.65 -46.24 -14.56
CA VAL A 15 -11.42 -45.32 -13.71
C VAL A 15 -11.06 -43.83 -13.76
N ALA A 16 -12.03 -43.07 -14.27
CA ALA A 16 -12.16 -41.63 -14.14
C ALA A 16 -12.08 -41.17 -12.67
N LEU A 17 -11.18 -40.22 -12.40
CA LEU A 17 -11.21 -39.35 -11.23
C LEU A 17 -11.43 -37.93 -11.72
N ILE A 18 -12.71 -37.54 -11.74
CA ILE A 18 -13.16 -36.16 -11.89
C ILE A 18 -12.90 -35.50 -10.53
N ALA A 19 -11.83 -34.74 -10.42
CA ALA A 19 -11.59 -33.90 -9.25
C ALA A 19 -12.53 -32.67 -9.31
N PRO A 20 -13.14 -32.26 -8.18
CA PRO A 20 -14.03 -31.11 -8.14
C PRO A 20 -13.23 -29.81 -8.38
N VAL A 21 -13.70 -29.01 -9.33
CA VAL A 21 -13.28 -27.63 -9.54
C VAL A 21 -13.87 -26.81 -8.40
N GLU A 22 -13.21 -26.80 -7.25
CA GLU A 22 -13.49 -25.83 -6.20
C GLU A 22 -12.82 -24.50 -6.57
N GLY A 23 -13.65 -23.47 -6.64
CA GLY A 23 -13.29 -22.14 -7.11
C GLY A 23 -12.11 -21.57 -6.34
N LEU A 24 -10.97 -21.50 -7.02
CA LEU A 24 -9.95 -20.50 -6.74
C LEU A 24 -10.54 -19.13 -7.12
N GLY A 25 -11.24 -18.53 -6.17
CA GLY A 25 -11.36 -17.08 -6.11
C GLY A 25 -9.94 -16.53 -6.04
N LEU A 26 -9.40 -16.15 -7.19
CA LEU A 26 -8.26 -15.26 -7.26
C LEU A 26 -8.69 -13.97 -6.58
N ALA A 27 -8.41 -13.87 -5.28
CA ALA A 27 -8.23 -12.58 -4.64
C ALA A 27 -7.12 -11.91 -5.43
N MET A 28 -7.48 -11.00 -6.34
CA MET A 28 -6.55 -10.01 -6.84
C MET A 28 -6.15 -9.19 -5.61
N ALA A 29 -5.10 -9.63 -4.91
CA ALA A 29 -4.32 -8.75 -4.08
C ALA A 29 -3.87 -7.64 -5.03
N ALA A 30 -4.46 -6.45 -4.88
CA ALA A 30 -3.92 -5.26 -5.49
C ALA A 30 -2.51 -5.12 -4.92
N THR A 31 -1.51 -5.57 -5.68
CA THR A 31 -0.12 -5.26 -5.41
C THR A 31 -0.03 -3.75 -5.43
N ALA A 32 0.00 -3.14 -4.25
CA ALA A 32 0.40 -1.76 -4.12
C ALA A 32 1.74 -1.61 -4.85
N PRO A 33 1.89 -0.59 -5.72
CA PRO A 33 3.18 -0.36 -6.37
C PRO A 33 4.25 -0.29 -5.27
N SER A 34 5.35 -1.03 -5.47
CA SER A 34 6.47 -1.01 -4.53
C SER A 34 7.05 0.41 -4.54
N VAL A 35 6.83 1.13 -3.45
CA VAL A 35 7.46 2.43 -3.23
C VAL A 35 8.84 2.16 -2.66
N ASP A 36 9.86 2.41 -3.47
CA ASP A 36 11.25 2.37 -3.03
C ASP A 36 11.65 3.76 -2.55
N ILE A 37 12.13 3.85 -1.31
CA ILE A 37 12.70 5.09 -0.76
C ILE A 37 14.18 4.81 -0.52
N SER A 38 15.04 5.54 -1.22
CA SER A 38 16.48 5.50 -0.98
C SER A 38 17.00 6.87 -0.59
N VAL A 39 18.03 6.84 0.28
CA VAL A 39 18.84 8.01 0.62
C VAL A 39 19.97 8.06 -0.42
N ASP A 40 20.05 9.15 -1.18
CA ASP A 40 21.07 9.35 -2.22
C ASP A 40 22.08 10.39 -1.71
N ASP A 41 23.36 10.02 -1.65
CA ASP A 41 24.44 10.89 -1.20
C ASP A 41 24.86 11.93 -2.27
N GLY A 42 24.28 11.86 -3.47
CA GLY A 42 24.66 12.66 -4.63
C GLY A 42 24.05 14.05 -4.80
N ALA A 43 23.00 14.41 -4.05
CA ALA A 43 22.33 15.74 -3.97
C ALA A 43 20.89 15.62 -3.43
N ASP A 44 20.31 14.43 -3.56
CA ASP A 44 18.92 14.11 -3.21
C ASP A 44 18.84 13.45 -1.84
N ARG A 45 18.36 14.18 -0.83
CA ARG A 45 18.21 13.64 0.54
C ARG A 45 17.31 12.40 0.57
N PHE A 46 16.23 12.42 -0.21
CA PHE A 46 15.34 11.29 -0.40
C PHE A 46 14.90 11.21 -1.86
N VAL A 47 14.81 10.02 -2.41
CA VAL A 47 14.16 9.74 -3.69
C VAL A 47 13.15 8.62 -3.52
N GLY A 48 12.09 8.66 -4.32
CA GLY A 48 11.19 7.52 -4.40
C GLY A 48 10.14 7.62 -5.49
N THR A 49 9.25 6.63 -5.47
CA THR A 49 8.18 6.47 -6.46
C THR A 49 6.81 6.52 -5.82
N GLY A 50 5.77 6.67 -6.65
CA GLY A 50 4.37 6.68 -6.23
C GLY A 50 3.92 7.95 -5.53
N GLY A 51 2.76 7.83 -4.87
CA GLY A 51 2.10 8.95 -4.22
C GLY A 51 2.82 9.37 -2.95
N LEU A 52 2.98 10.68 -2.77
CA LEU A 52 3.55 11.29 -1.59
C LEU A 52 2.48 12.05 -0.81
N VAL A 53 2.45 11.86 0.52
CA VAL A 53 1.57 12.63 1.39
C VAL A 53 2.30 13.93 1.76
N LEU A 54 1.79 15.04 1.24
CA LEU A 54 2.33 16.37 1.51
C LEU A 54 1.69 16.98 2.75
N PRO A 55 2.42 17.82 3.52
CA PRO A 55 1.88 18.47 4.70
C PRO A 55 0.80 19.50 4.34
N GLY A 56 -0.04 19.85 5.32
CA GLY A 56 -1.15 20.81 5.16
C GLY A 56 -0.74 22.22 4.74
N THR A 57 0.54 22.57 4.82
CA THR A 57 1.09 23.84 4.32
C THR A 57 1.08 23.94 2.79
N VAL A 58 0.99 22.80 2.09
CA VAL A 58 0.85 22.73 0.62
C VAL A 58 -0.62 22.83 0.24
N ALA A 59 -0.94 23.55 -0.84
CA ALA A 59 -2.31 23.71 -1.33
C ALA A 59 -3.03 22.37 -1.59
N ASP A 60 -4.31 22.29 -1.21
CA ASP A 60 -5.14 21.07 -1.28
C ASP A 60 -5.10 20.39 -2.65
N ALA A 61 -5.24 21.16 -3.74
CA ALA A 61 -5.23 20.62 -5.10
C ALA A 61 -3.90 19.91 -5.41
N THR A 62 -2.78 20.48 -5.00
CA THR A 62 -1.47 19.86 -5.14
C THR A 62 -1.33 18.62 -4.27
N ARG A 63 -1.82 18.64 -3.02
CA ARG A 63 -1.79 17.43 -2.16
C ARG A 63 -2.54 16.27 -2.80
N HIS A 64 -3.72 16.52 -3.36
CA HIS A 64 -4.51 15.49 -4.04
C HIS A 64 -3.84 15.01 -5.34
N GLU A 65 -3.29 15.93 -6.14
CA GLU A 65 -2.55 15.62 -7.36
C GLU A 65 -1.36 14.69 -7.06
N VAL A 66 -0.55 15.02 -6.05
CA VAL A 66 0.64 14.25 -5.68
C VAL A 66 0.27 12.92 -5.03
N ALA A 67 -0.70 12.89 -4.12
CA ALA A 67 -1.14 11.66 -3.46
C ALA A 67 -1.78 10.66 -4.43
N GLY A 68 -2.53 11.15 -5.42
CA GLY A 68 -3.19 10.30 -6.43
C GLY A 68 -2.25 9.72 -7.50
N CYS A 69 -0.98 10.13 -7.52
CA CYS A 69 -0.07 9.76 -8.60
C CYS A 69 0.67 8.44 -8.32
N VAL A 70 0.13 7.35 -8.85
CA VAL A 70 0.66 5.98 -8.66
C VAL A 70 2.03 5.78 -9.32
N GLU A 71 2.26 6.40 -10.48
CA GLU A 71 3.48 6.22 -11.29
C GLU A 71 4.42 7.43 -11.25
N CYS A 72 4.24 8.31 -10.25
CA CYS A 72 5.11 9.46 -10.08
C CYS A 72 6.50 9.04 -9.58
N ARG A 73 7.47 9.90 -9.84
CA ARG A 73 8.76 9.91 -9.13
C ARG A 73 8.89 11.21 -8.37
N TRP A 74 9.42 11.15 -7.17
CA TRP A 74 9.68 12.33 -6.36
C TRP A 74 11.11 12.29 -5.83
N ARG A 75 11.64 13.48 -5.58
CA ARG A 75 12.93 13.65 -4.91
C ARG A 75 12.90 14.89 -4.03
N LEU A 76 13.53 14.79 -2.88
CA LEU A 76 13.60 15.83 -1.87
C LEU A 76 15.06 16.25 -1.72
N ARG A 77 15.33 17.53 -1.98
CA ARG A 77 16.69 18.10 -2.01
C ARG A 77 16.86 19.19 -0.96
N GLU A 78 18.11 19.51 -0.69
CA GLU A 78 18.44 20.73 0.04
C GLU A 78 17.83 21.96 -0.66
N PRO A 79 17.24 22.92 0.07
CA PRO A 79 16.52 24.06 -0.49
C PRO A 79 17.30 24.88 -1.54
N CYS A 80 18.63 24.94 -1.37
CA CYS A 80 19.56 25.70 -2.21
C CYS A 80 20.26 24.86 -3.28
N ASP A 81 20.02 23.55 -3.37
CA ASP A 81 20.68 22.72 -4.39
C ASP A 81 20.08 22.98 -5.79
N GLY A 82 20.95 23.09 -6.80
CA GLY A 82 20.58 23.21 -8.21
C GLY A 82 20.04 24.56 -8.70
N VAL A 83 19.90 25.57 -7.84
CA VAL A 83 19.49 26.93 -8.24
C VAL A 83 20.62 27.91 -7.92
N PHE A 84 21.47 28.20 -8.92
CA PHE A 84 22.36 29.36 -8.90
C PHE A 84 21.54 30.65 -8.93
N ALA A 85 20.98 31.04 -7.79
CA ALA A 85 20.54 32.40 -7.56
C ALA A 85 21.56 33.06 -6.62
N PRO A 86 22.26 34.14 -7.01
CA PRO A 86 22.97 34.96 -6.04
C PRO A 86 21.95 35.43 -5.00
N GLY A 87 22.11 34.98 -3.76
CA GLY A 87 21.12 35.16 -2.71
C GLY A 87 20.19 33.97 -2.48
N CYS A 88 20.74 32.76 -2.23
CA CYS A 88 20.00 31.77 -1.44
C CYS A 88 19.80 32.32 -0.02
N ILE A 89 18.90 33.29 0.09
CA ILE A 89 18.33 33.73 1.35
C ILE A 89 17.37 32.62 1.68
N ILE A 90 17.87 31.61 2.41
CA ILE A 90 17.00 30.76 3.19
C ILE A 90 16.33 31.72 4.16
N ILE A 91 15.12 32.16 3.80
CA ILE A 91 14.22 32.78 4.76
C ILE A 91 14.25 31.82 5.96
N LEU A 92 14.37 32.37 7.17
CA LEU A 92 14.41 31.70 8.48
C LEU A 92 13.14 30.86 8.76
N HIS A 93 12.55 30.23 7.77
CA HIS A 93 11.60 29.14 7.89
C HIS A 93 12.35 27.94 8.43
N ALA A 94 12.51 27.94 9.75
CA ALA A 94 12.72 26.71 10.47
C ALA A 94 11.42 25.89 10.43
N CYS A 95 11.57 24.58 10.32
CA CYS A 95 10.48 23.68 10.64
C CYS A 95 10.15 23.81 12.12
N GLU A 96 8.87 23.65 12.48
CA GLU A 96 8.46 23.77 13.88
C GLU A 96 8.96 22.58 14.71
N GLY A 97 9.08 21.40 14.10
CA GLY A 97 9.63 20.21 14.74
C GLY A 97 11.15 20.27 14.89
N ALA A 98 11.65 19.90 16.09
CA ALA A 98 13.09 19.78 16.36
C ALA A 98 13.77 18.69 15.50
N ASP A 99 12.99 17.70 15.05
CA ASP A 99 13.44 16.57 14.23
C ASP A 99 13.00 16.71 12.76
N GLU A 100 12.63 17.92 12.33
CA GLU A 100 12.22 18.21 10.98
C GLU A 100 13.29 19.02 10.24
N GLN A 101 13.46 18.71 8.95
CA GLN A 101 14.35 19.41 8.04
C GLN A 101 13.55 20.01 6.87
N LEU A 102 13.92 21.23 6.49
CA LEU A 102 13.31 21.92 5.36
C LEU A 102 13.93 21.39 4.06
N LEU A 103 13.14 20.74 3.22
CA LEU A 103 13.56 20.21 1.93
C LEU A 103 12.71 20.75 0.79
N ARG A 104 13.28 20.79 -0.41
CA ARG A 104 12.58 21.15 -1.64
C ARG A 104 12.03 19.89 -2.32
N ALA A 105 10.72 19.85 -2.54
CA ALA A 105 10.09 18.78 -3.32
C ALA A 105 10.20 19.04 -4.82
N TRP A 106 10.63 18.01 -5.52
CA TRP A 106 10.53 17.89 -6.95
C TRP A 106 9.72 16.64 -7.30
N LEU A 107 8.76 16.79 -8.21
CA LEU A 107 7.89 15.71 -8.64
C LEU A 107 7.94 15.57 -10.16
N SER A 108 7.95 14.32 -10.61
CA SER A 108 7.86 13.94 -12.02
C SER A 108 6.68 13.02 -12.23
N PHE A 109 5.76 13.44 -13.11
CA PHE A 109 4.57 12.67 -13.50
C PHE A 109 4.83 11.73 -14.68
N ASN A 110 6.01 11.82 -15.30
CA ASN A 110 6.40 11.06 -16.49
C ASN A 110 7.71 10.29 -16.27
N GLY A 111 7.80 9.56 -15.15
CA GLY A 111 8.91 8.64 -14.91
C GLY A 111 10.30 9.27 -14.77
N GLY A 112 10.40 10.58 -14.52
CA GLY A 112 11.65 11.30 -14.32
C GLY A 112 12.12 12.17 -15.49
N GLU A 113 11.37 12.24 -16.59
CA GLU A 113 11.74 13.08 -17.75
C GLU A 113 11.58 14.58 -17.47
N THR A 114 10.48 14.98 -16.81
CA THR A 114 10.23 16.37 -16.42
C THR A 114 10.05 16.49 -14.91
N TRP A 115 10.71 17.47 -14.30
CA TRP A 115 10.65 17.71 -12.86
C TRP A 115 10.01 19.06 -12.58
N GLN A 116 8.96 19.03 -11.76
CA GLN A 116 8.25 20.21 -11.30
C GLN A 116 8.60 20.48 -9.84
N ASN A 117 8.99 21.71 -9.53
CA ASN A 117 9.20 22.16 -8.17
C ASN A 117 7.84 22.37 -7.49
N LYS A 118 7.57 21.61 -6.44
CA LYS A 118 6.33 21.69 -5.66
C LYS A 118 6.49 22.52 -4.38
N GLY A 119 7.65 23.16 -4.19
CA GLY A 119 7.93 24.08 -3.09
C GLY A 119 8.84 23.50 -2.02
N LEU A 120 8.86 24.18 -0.87
CA LEU A 120 9.58 23.76 0.32
C LEU A 120 8.61 23.07 1.29
N LEU A 121 9.07 22.03 1.96
CA LEU A 121 8.29 21.31 2.95
C LEU A 121 9.19 20.82 4.09
N CYS A 122 8.58 20.66 5.26
CA CYS A 122 9.22 20.09 6.42
C CYS A 122 9.04 18.57 6.41
N VAL A 123 10.14 17.85 6.56
CA VAL A 123 10.18 16.38 6.55
C VAL A 123 10.83 15.93 7.84
N SER A 124 10.22 14.94 8.50
CA SER A 124 10.85 14.27 9.65
C SER A 124 12.19 13.63 9.25
N ASN A 125 13.10 13.48 10.20
CA ASN A 125 14.31 12.67 10.05
C ASN A 125 14.01 11.21 9.67
N ASP A 126 12.83 10.70 10.02
CA ASP A 126 12.36 9.36 9.61
C ASP A 126 12.02 9.27 8.11
N GLY A 127 12.01 10.40 7.41
CA GLY A 127 11.74 10.50 5.99
C GLY A 127 10.29 10.90 5.66
N PRO A 128 9.99 11.03 4.37
CA PRO A 128 8.68 11.50 3.92
C PRO A 128 7.64 10.38 3.97
N VAL A 129 6.38 10.76 4.24
CA VAL A 129 5.26 9.81 4.30
C VAL A 129 4.73 9.54 2.90
N THR A 130 4.76 8.29 2.47
CA THR A 130 4.22 7.86 1.18
C THR A 130 2.80 7.31 1.35
N VAL A 131 2.00 7.36 0.29
CA VAL A 131 0.63 6.83 0.31
C VAL A 131 0.62 5.32 0.57
N ALA A 132 1.61 4.60 0.05
CA ALA A 132 1.75 3.16 0.31
C ALA A 132 2.06 2.89 1.80
N ALA A 133 2.99 3.62 2.40
CA ALA A 133 3.33 3.47 3.82
C ALA A 133 2.15 3.83 4.73
N ALA A 134 1.44 4.92 4.42
CA ALA A 134 0.22 5.31 5.13
C ALA A 134 -0.87 4.23 5.00
N GLY A 135 -1.06 3.66 3.80
CA GLY A 135 -2.02 2.60 3.56
C GLY A 135 -1.73 1.33 4.36
N ILE A 136 -0.46 0.91 4.44
CA ILE A 136 -0.03 -0.22 5.27
C ILE A 136 -0.33 0.06 6.75
N ALA A 137 0.06 1.23 7.26
CA ALA A 137 -0.17 1.59 8.66
C ALA A 137 -1.67 1.60 9.03
N ILE A 138 -2.53 2.10 8.14
CA ILE A 138 -3.99 2.09 8.34
C ILE A 138 -4.52 0.65 8.30
N SER A 139 -4.06 -0.17 7.35
CA SER A 139 -4.48 -1.56 7.24
C SER A 139 -4.11 -2.36 8.49
N ASP A 140 -2.86 -2.22 8.95
CA ASP A 140 -2.35 -2.92 10.14
C ASP A 140 -3.13 -2.55 11.40
N ASP A 141 -3.44 -1.26 11.58
CA ASP A 141 -4.24 -0.83 12.73
C ASP A 141 -5.70 -1.29 12.62
N PHE A 142 -6.28 -1.23 11.43
CA PHE A 142 -7.62 -1.76 11.19
C PHE A 142 -7.70 -3.25 11.54
N GLU A 143 -6.74 -4.05 11.10
CA GLU A 143 -6.66 -5.48 11.42
C GLU A 143 -6.51 -5.72 12.92
N ARG A 144 -5.70 -4.90 13.61
CA ARG A 144 -5.49 -5.00 15.05
C ARG A 144 -6.71 -4.59 15.87
N THR A 145 -7.46 -3.60 15.41
CA THR A 145 -8.61 -3.04 16.12
C THR A 145 -9.91 -3.80 15.81
N MET A 146 -9.96 -4.53 14.69
CA MET A 146 -11.13 -5.29 14.30
C MET A 146 -11.32 -6.51 15.23
N PRO A 147 -12.46 -6.61 15.94
CA PRO A 147 -12.71 -7.74 16.81
C PRO A 147 -12.86 -9.04 15.99
N PRO A 148 -12.40 -10.19 16.51
CA PRO A 148 -12.51 -11.46 15.81
C PRO A 148 -13.97 -11.83 15.56
N SER A 149 -14.23 -12.43 14.40
CA SER A 149 -15.57 -12.90 14.03
C SER A 149 -16.03 -13.99 15.00
N ARG A 150 -17.24 -13.84 15.56
CA ARG A 150 -17.84 -14.81 16.49
C ARG A 150 -19.02 -15.49 15.83
N ILE A 151 -18.74 -16.23 14.76
CA ILE A 151 -19.78 -16.97 14.02
C ILE A 151 -20.37 -18.04 14.95
N SER A 152 -21.68 -18.01 15.14
CA SER A 152 -22.44 -19.04 15.83
C SER A 152 -23.56 -19.57 14.94
N TYR A 153 -23.96 -20.81 15.20
CA TYR A 153 -25.11 -21.43 14.54
C TYR A 153 -25.97 -22.15 15.57
N GLN A 154 -27.28 -22.18 15.32
CA GLN A 154 -28.25 -22.90 16.14
C GLN A 154 -29.28 -23.60 15.25
N PRO A 155 -29.73 -24.82 15.59
CA PRO A 155 -29.33 -25.62 16.75
C PRO A 155 -27.92 -26.25 16.59
N GLY A 156 -27.31 -26.66 17.71
CA GLY A 156 -26.03 -27.37 17.71
C GLY A 156 -26.11 -28.74 17.02
N ARG A 157 -24.98 -29.45 16.89
CA ARG A 157 -24.95 -30.78 16.26
C ARG A 157 -25.82 -31.79 17.04
N GLY A 158 -26.49 -32.70 16.33
CA GLY A 158 -27.23 -33.82 16.94
C GLY A 158 -28.68 -33.52 17.32
N VAL A 159 -29.28 -32.46 16.79
CA VAL A 159 -30.68 -32.08 17.06
C VAL A 159 -31.60 -32.57 15.94
N LEU A 160 -32.87 -32.77 16.27
CA LEU A 160 -33.94 -33.32 15.42
C LEU A 160 -33.85 -32.86 13.95
N PRO A 161 -34.05 -33.76 12.97
CA PRO A 161 -34.24 -33.34 11.59
C PRO A 161 -35.43 -32.36 11.51
N TYR A 162 -35.39 -31.43 10.55
CA TYR A 162 -36.42 -30.42 10.27
C TYR A 162 -36.44 -29.13 11.13
N LEU A 163 -35.44 -28.88 11.97
CA LEU A 163 -35.26 -27.55 12.57
C LEU A 163 -34.49 -26.60 11.63
N PRO A 164 -34.95 -25.35 11.43
CA PRO A 164 -34.21 -24.37 10.66
C PRO A 164 -32.91 -23.99 11.37
N VAL A 165 -31.80 -23.94 10.61
CA VAL A 165 -30.51 -23.51 11.12
C VAL A 165 -30.41 -21.99 10.99
N VAL A 166 -30.19 -21.31 12.11
CA VAL A 166 -29.92 -19.87 12.18
C VAL A 166 -28.43 -19.67 12.34
N PHE A 167 -27.85 -18.83 11.48
CA PHE A 167 -26.46 -18.38 11.57
C PHE A 167 -26.43 -16.95 12.09
N SER A 168 -25.51 -16.65 13.01
CA SER A 168 -25.23 -15.30 13.47
C SER A 168 -23.73 -15.03 13.34
N SER A 169 -23.36 -13.89 12.76
CA SER A 169 -21.97 -13.45 12.71
C SER A 169 -21.51 -12.84 14.04
N ASN A 170 -22.46 -12.41 14.89
CA ASN A 170 -22.25 -11.62 16.10
C ASN A 170 -21.23 -10.49 15.91
N GLN A 171 -21.17 -9.92 14.70
CA GLN A 171 -20.32 -8.76 14.44
C GLN A 171 -20.92 -7.54 15.15
N PRO A 172 -20.09 -6.69 15.77
CA PRO A 172 -20.56 -5.43 16.32
C PRO A 172 -21.13 -4.55 15.20
N GLY A 173 -22.23 -3.84 15.49
CA GLY A 173 -22.88 -2.96 14.52
C GLY A 173 -22.07 -1.72 14.15
N SER A 174 -20.98 -1.46 14.87
CA SER A 174 -20.01 -0.40 14.57
C SER A 174 -18.62 -0.79 15.08
N VAL A 175 -17.60 -0.24 14.42
CA VAL A 175 -16.21 -0.25 14.90
C VAL A 175 -16.01 1.03 15.72
N PRO A 176 -15.35 0.99 16.89
CA PRO A 176 -15.02 2.21 17.64
C PRO A 176 -14.22 3.19 16.75
N PRO A 177 -14.44 4.51 16.87
CA PRO A 177 -13.64 5.47 16.13
C PRO A 177 -12.18 5.36 16.54
N SER A 178 -11.30 5.31 15.55
CA SER A 178 -9.85 5.42 15.70
C SER A 178 -9.43 6.77 15.14
N THR A 179 -8.56 7.48 15.86
CA THR A 179 -7.92 8.71 15.38
C THR A 179 -6.51 8.36 14.90
N TYR A 180 -6.18 8.77 13.68
CA TYR A 180 -4.88 8.52 13.05
C TYR A 180 -4.13 9.82 12.87
N SER A 181 -2.80 9.79 12.90
CA SER A 181 -1.98 10.91 12.43
C SER A 181 -1.28 10.51 11.14
N ILE A 182 -1.58 11.20 10.03
CA ILE A 182 -0.94 10.99 8.73
C ILE A 182 -0.19 12.27 8.38
N ALA A 183 1.14 12.18 8.25
CA ALA A 183 2.00 13.34 7.98
C ALA A 183 1.75 14.53 8.94
N GLY A 184 1.52 14.24 10.22
CA GLY A 184 1.27 15.25 11.26
C GLY A 184 -0.18 15.77 11.34
N GLN A 185 -1.10 15.26 10.51
CA GLN A 185 -2.52 15.63 10.54
C GLN A 185 -3.38 14.53 11.15
N GLN A 186 -4.29 14.90 12.05
CA GLN A 186 -5.27 13.95 12.57
C GLN A 186 -6.38 13.67 11.56
N VAL A 187 -6.70 12.40 11.36
CA VAL A 187 -7.74 11.88 10.45
C VAL A 187 -8.64 10.91 11.20
#